data_AF-A0A8T3KHY4-F1
#
_entry.id   AF-A0A8T3KHY4-F1
#
_cell.length_a   1.000
_cell.length_b   1.000
_cell.length_c   1.000
_cell.angle_alpha   90.00
_cell.angle_beta   90.00
_cell.angle_gamma   90.00
#
_symmetry.space_group_name_H-M   'P 1'
#
loop_
_entity.id
_entity.type
_entity.pdbx_description
1 polymer ?
#
loop_
_entity_poly.entity_id
_entity_poly.type
_entity_poly.pdbx_seq_one_letter_code
_entity_poly.pdbx_strand_id
1 'polypeptide(L)'
;MNSILCGLAAGIIASFICLAINDIVLRISGDRAVVLQIPFIEETVKTLGAVILGGNLILCHMVFGAVEAFYDLYNSPAEYSLTASLLSLASHTAFGIVTYTVVVYIGWHFLSAVFICAIIHGLWNKFITGYAG
;
A
#
# COMPACT_ATOMS: atom_id res chain seq x y z
N MET A 1 -9.68 22.07 -2.59
CA MET A 1 -8.42 21.57 -3.20
C MET A 1 -8.80 20.53 -4.25
N ASN A 2 -8.08 20.42 -5.37
CA ASN A 2 -8.41 19.45 -6.42
C ASN A 2 -8.10 18.03 -5.91
N SER A 3 -9.10 17.15 -5.81
CA SER A 3 -8.96 15.81 -5.24
C SER A 3 -7.96 14.92 -6.00
N ILE A 4 -7.77 15.16 -7.30
CA ILE A 4 -6.76 14.47 -8.11
C ILE A 4 -5.36 14.89 -7.66
N LEU A 5 -5.08 16.19 -7.60
CA LEU A 5 -3.78 16.70 -7.16
C LEU A 5 -3.45 16.24 -5.73
N CYS A 6 -4.46 16.23 -4.86
CA CYS A 6 -4.30 15.78 -3.47
C CYS A 6 -4.05 14.27 -3.39
N GLY A 7 -4.70 13.46 -4.24
CA GLY A 7 -4.45 12.02 -4.32
C GLY A 7 -3.05 11.69 -4.84
N LEU A 8 -2.58 12.41 -5.86
CA LEU A 8 -1.20 12.29 -6.35
C LEU A 8 -0.18 12.63 -5.25
N ALA A 9 -0.36 13.78 -4.60
CA ALA A 9 0.52 14.21 -3.52
C ALA A 9 0.51 13.22 -2.35
N ALA A 10 -0.68 12.76 -1.94
CA ALA A 10 -0.82 11.77 -0.87
C ALA A 10 -0.08 10.47 -1.18
N GLY A 11 -0.21 9.96 -2.41
CA GLY A 11 0.48 8.74 -2.84
C GLY A 11 2.00 8.87 -2.79
N ILE A 12 2.54 9.95 -3.35
CA ILE A 12 3.99 10.23 -3.34
C ILE A 12 4.51 10.35 -1.91
N ILE A 13 3.84 11.16 -1.08
CA ILE A 13 4.24 11.36 0.32
C ILE A 13 4.17 10.04 1.08
N ALA A 14 3.11 9.25 0.89
CA ALA A 14 2.96 7.95 1.52
C ALA A 14 4.08 7.00 1.15
N SER A 15 4.50 6.96 -0.13
CA SER A 15 5.61 6.11 -0.58
C SER A 15 6.92 6.45 0.13
N PHE A 16 7.28 7.73 0.26
CA PHE A 16 8.51 8.12 0.95
C PHE A 16 8.46 7.82 2.44
N ILE A 17 7.31 8.03 3.09
CA ILE A 17 7.13 7.69 4.50
C ILE A 17 7.25 6.17 4.70
N CYS A 18 6.56 5.38 3.89
CA CYS A 18 6.54 3.93 4.04
C CYS A 18 7.89 3.32 3.68
N LEU A 19 8.62 3.84 2.69
CA LEU A 19 9.97 3.36 2.39
C LEU A 19 10.88 3.45 3.63
N ALA A 20 10.86 4.58 4.34
CA ALA A 20 11.65 4.76 5.55
C ALA A 20 11.18 3.89 6.73
N ILE A 21 9.85 3.81 6.95
CA ILE A 21 9.31 3.06 8.08
C ILE A 21 9.42 1.55 7.84
N ASN A 22 9.13 1.07 6.63
CA ASN A 22 9.21 -0.34 6.26
C ASN A 22 10.63 -0.86 6.45
N ASP A 23 11.65 -0.10 6.03
CA ASP A 23 13.06 -0.46 6.25
C ASP A 23 13.39 -0.61 7.75
N ILE A 24 12.88 0.27 8.60
CA ILE A 24 13.06 0.19 10.06
C ILE A 24 12.37 -1.04 10.62
N VAL A 25 11.12 -1.29 10.21
CA VAL A 25 10.32 -2.41 10.69
C VAL A 25 10.90 -3.75 10.24
N LEU A 26 11.38 -3.86 8.99
CA LEU A 26 12.08 -5.03 8.48
C LEU A 26 13.33 -5.34 9.31
N ARG A 27 14.13 -4.33 9.68
CA ARG A 27 15.32 -4.51 10.51
C ARG A 27 15.01 -4.99 11.93
N ILE A 28 13.87 -4.60 12.50
CA ILE A 28 13.47 -4.95 13.87
C ILE A 28 12.76 -6.31 13.91
N SER A 29 11.84 -6.53 12.98
CA SER A 29 10.91 -7.66 13.02
C SER A 29 11.27 -8.78 12.06
N GLY A 30 12.14 -8.55 11.07
CA GLY A 30 12.47 -9.50 10.01
C GLY A 30 11.31 -9.71 9.01
N ASP A 31 11.44 -10.76 8.20
CA ASP A 31 10.53 -11.04 7.06
C ASP A 31 9.06 -11.21 7.46
N ARG A 32 8.77 -11.64 8.70
CA ARG A 32 7.40 -11.72 9.23
C ARG A 32 6.66 -10.38 9.19
N ALA A 33 7.38 -9.25 9.18
CA ALA A 33 6.79 -7.93 9.10
C ALA A 33 6.00 -7.71 7.80
N VAL A 34 6.45 -8.33 6.71
CA VAL A 34 5.86 -8.23 5.35
C VAL A 34 4.43 -8.77 5.32
N VAL A 35 4.08 -9.68 6.24
CA VAL A 35 2.75 -10.30 6.31
C VAL A 35 1.70 -9.42 6.97
N LEU A 36 2.05 -8.51 7.90
CA LEU A 36 1.02 -7.72 8.58
C LEU A 36 1.48 -6.35 9.05
N GLN A 37 2.67 -6.23 9.65
CA GLN A 37 3.12 -4.96 10.21
C GLN A 37 3.29 -3.90 9.13
N ILE A 38 3.98 -4.25 8.03
CA ILE A 38 4.21 -3.38 6.89
C ILE A 38 2.89 -3.05 6.18
N PRO A 39 2.06 -4.03 5.77
CA PRO A 39 0.74 -3.76 5.19
C PRO A 39 -0.11 -2.80 6.05
N PHE A 40 -0.12 -3.00 7.37
CA PHE A 40 -0.89 -2.15 8.27
C PHE A 40 -0.40 -0.70 8.28
N ILE A 41 0.91 -0.50 8.32
CA ILE A 41 1.54 0.83 8.26
C ILE A 41 1.19 1.50 6.94
N GLU A 42 1.37 0.79 5.83
CA GLU A 42 1.13 1.37 4.51
C GLU A 42 -0.32 1.74 4.30
N GLU A 43 -1.27 0.84 4.57
CA GLU A 43 -2.69 1.14 4.41
C GLU A 43 -3.11 2.31 5.31
N THR A 44 -2.53 2.42 6.50
CA THR A 44 -2.73 3.57 7.40
C THR A 44 -2.24 4.86 6.75
N VAL A 45 -0.98 4.90 6.30
CA VAL A 45 -0.36 6.13 5.75
C VAL A 45 -1.04 6.56 4.46
N LYS A 46 -1.36 5.62 3.55
CA LYS A 46 -2.07 5.89 2.29
C LYS A 46 -3.48 6.43 2.56
N THR A 47 -4.26 5.71 3.38
CA THR A 47 -5.65 6.07 3.64
C THR A 47 -5.77 7.39 4.39
N LEU A 48 -5.02 7.56 5.49
CA LEU A 48 -5.05 8.80 6.26
C LEU A 48 -4.48 9.97 5.47
N GLY A 49 -3.38 9.77 4.72
CA GLY A 49 -2.80 10.81 3.88
C GLY A 49 -3.78 11.34 2.85
N ALA A 50 -4.48 10.44 2.15
CA ALA A 50 -5.54 10.82 1.21
C ALA A 50 -6.70 11.52 1.90
N VAL A 51 -7.17 11.02 3.05
CA VAL A 51 -8.28 11.66 3.80
C VAL A 51 -7.92 13.05 4.29
N ILE A 52 -6.75 13.23 4.91
CA ILE A 52 -6.27 14.51 5.47
C ILE A 52 -6.13 15.56 4.36
N LEU A 53 -5.62 15.17 3.19
CA LEU A 53 -5.45 16.07 2.05
C LEU A 53 -6.74 16.26 1.22
N GLY A 54 -7.82 15.52 1.51
CA GLY A 54 -9.02 15.50 0.68
C GLY A 54 -8.78 14.94 -0.73
N GLY A 55 -7.86 13.98 -0.83
CA GLY A 55 -7.43 13.32 -2.07
C GLY A 55 -8.26 12.09 -2.45
N ASN A 56 -8.17 11.73 -3.73
CA ASN A 56 -8.77 10.51 -4.25
C ASN A 56 -8.04 9.28 -3.68
N LEU A 57 -8.77 8.42 -2.95
CA LEU A 57 -8.25 7.22 -2.31
C LEU A 57 -7.62 6.23 -3.30
N ILE A 58 -8.33 5.93 -4.40
CA ILE A 58 -7.85 4.98 -5.41
C ILE A 58 -6.56 5.50 -6.04
N LEU A 59 -6.53 6.78 -6.41
CA LEU A 59 -5.35 7.39 -7.02
C LEU A 59 -4.15 7.41 -6.07
N CYS A 60 -4.36 7.69 -4.79
CA CYS A 60 -3.30 7.63 -3.78
C CYS A 60 -2.66 6.24 -3.72
N HIS A 61 -3.46 5.18 -3.70
CA HIS A 61 -2.94 3.82 -3.65
C HIS A 61 -2.30 3.40 -4.98
N MET A 62 -2.88 3.80 -6.11
CA MET A 62 -2.30 3.54 -7.44
C MET A 62 -0.92 4.21 -7.58
N VAL A 63 -0.78 5.46 -7.14
CA VAL A 63 0.52 6.16 -7.16
C VAL A 63 1.51 5.51 -6.22
N PHE A 64 1.08 5.10 -5.03
CA PHE A 64 1.93 4.36 -4.12
C PHE A 64 2.45 3.07 -4.76
N GLY A 65 1.54 2.28 -5.34
CA GLY A 65 1.89 1.06 -6.06
C GLY A 65 2.72 1.31 -7.31
N ALA A 66 2.62 2.47 -7.96
CA ALA A 66 3.51 2.82 -9.05
C ALA A 66 4.94 3.05 -8.57
N VAL A 67 5.12 3.73 -7.43
CA VAL A 67 6.45 3.93 -6.83
C VAL A 67 7.06 2.61 -6.37
N GLU A 68 6.28 1.76 -5.71
CA GLU A 68 6.74 0.42 -5.32
C GLU A 68 7.02 -0.45 -6.55
N ALA A 69 6.18 -0.39 -7.59
CA ALA A 69 6.45 -1.09 -8.85
C ALA A 69 7.78 -0.67 -9.48
N PHE A 70 8.15 0.61 -9.43
CA PHE A 70 9.48 1.05 -9.84
C PHE A 70 10.56 0.48 -8.92
N TYR A 71 10.35 0.52 -7.60
CA TYR A 71 11.29 -0.04 -6.63
C TYR A 71 11.54 -1.54 -6.89
N ASP A 72 10.49 -2.33 -7.08
CA ASP A 72 10.56 -3.76 -7.32
C ASP A 72 11.25 -4.11 -8.64
N LEU A 73 11.04 -3.30 -9.68
CA LEU A 73 11.68 -3.48 -10.98
C LEU A 73 13.22 -3.41 -10.87
N TYR A 74 13.75 -2.58 -9.97
CA TYR A 74 15.20 -2.40 -9.79
C TYR A 74 15.80 -3.25 -8.68
N ASN A 75 15.03 -3.61 -7.66
CA ASN A 75 15.55 -4.27 -6.46
C ASN A 75 15.20 -5.78 -6.38
N SER A 76 14.26 -6.26 -7.18
CA SER A 76 13.96 -7.70 -7.26
C SER A 76 14.95 -8.45 -8.16
N PRO A 77 15.12 -9.77 -7.99
CA PRO A 77 15.86 -10.60 -8.93
C PRO A 77 15.36 -10.43 -10.36
N ALA A 78 16.28 -10.39 -11.34
CA ALA A 78 15.95 -10.07 -12.74
C ALA A 78 14.83 -10.94 -13.33
N GLU A 79 14.79 -12.23 -12.96
CA GLU A 79 13.77 -13.20 -13.38
C GLU A 79 12.34 -12.80 -12.95
N TYR A 80 12.20 -12.14 -11.80
CA TYR A 80 10.90 -11.81 -11.21
C TYR A 80 10.58 -10.31 -11.23
N SER A 81 11.57 -9.45 -11.52
CA SER A 81 11.46 -7.99 -11.44
C SER A 81 10.25 -7.39 -12.17
N LEU A 82 10.00 -7.81 -13.42
CA LEU A 82 8.84 -7.33 -14.18
C LEU A 82 7.52 -7.80 -13.57
N THR A 83 7.45 -9.06 -13.15
CA THR A 83 6.25 -9.63 -12.53
C THR A 83 5.96 -8.97 -11.18
N ALA A 84 6.97 -8.77 -10.33
CA ALA A 84 6.85 -8.07 -9.06
C ALA A 84 6.35 -6.64 -9.28
N SER A 85 6.97 -5.90 -10.21
CA SER A 85 6.56 -4.55 -10.59
C SER A 85 5.09 -4.47 -11.02
N LEU A 86 4.65 -5.36 -11.91
CA LEU A 86 3.26 -5.39 -12.38
C LEU A 86 2.27 -5.75 -11.27
N LEU A 87 2.63 -6.72 -10.42
CA LEU A 87 1.79 -7.13 -9.29
C LEU A 87 1.69 -6.04 -8.22
N SER A 88 2.77 -5.29 -7.94
CA SER A 88 2.74 -4.16 -7.02
C SER A 88 1.74 -3.10 -7.48
N LEU A 89 1.84 -2.62 -8.73
CA LEU A 89 0.91 -1.63 -9.26
C LEU A 89 -0.54 -2.13 -9.26
N ALA A 90 -0.76 -3.38 -9.71
CA ALA A 90 -2.10 -3.95 -9.82
C ALA A 90 -2.75 -4.17 -8.45
N SER A 91 -2.03 -4.78 -7.51
CA SER A 91 -2.52 -5.09 -6.17
C SER A 91 -2.83 -3.82 -5.38
N HIS A 92 -1.95 -2.81 -5.40
CA HIS A 92 -2.22 -1.55 -4.73
C HIS A 92 -3.38 -0.77 -5.34
N THR A 93 -3.57 -0.83 -6.66
CA THR A 93 -4.77 -0.27 -7.28
C THR A 93 -6.03 -0.98 -6.77
N ALA A 94 -6.00 -2.31 -6.67
CA ALA A 94 -7.10 -3.10 -6.11
C ALA A 94 -7.36 -2.78 -4.63
N PHE A 95 -6.30 -2.63 -3.82
CA PHE A 95 -6.39 -2.20 -2.42
C PHE A 95 -7.02 -0.81 -2.29
N GLY A 96 -6.67 0.13 -3.18
CA GLY A 96 -7.33 1.44 -3.25
C GLY A 96 -8.83 1.35 -3.52
N ILE A 97 -9.26 0.43 -4.41
CA ILE A 97 -10.68 0.17 -4.69
C ILE A 97 -11.38 -0.43 -3.46
N VAL A 98 -10.74 -1.39 -2.78
CA VAL A 98 -11.26 -1.98 -1.54
C VAL A 98 -11.43 -0.91 -0.47
N THR A 99 -10.38 -0.12 -0.21
CA THR A 99 -10.38 0.98 0.76
C THR A 99 -11.49 1.98 0.43
N TYR A 100 -11.61 2.42 -0.82
CA TYR A 100 -12.68 3.34 -1.25
C TYR A 100 -14.07 2.73 -1.02
N THR A 101 -14.27 1.47 -1.39
CA THR A 101 -15.54 0.76 -1.22
C THR A 101 -15.91 0.67 0.26
N VAL A 102 -14.96 0.31 1.13
CA VAL A 102 -15.21 0.27 2.58
C VAL A 102 -15.56 1.64 3.12
N VAL A 103 -14.81 2.69 2.75
CA VAL A 103 -15.08 4.06 3.21
C VAL A 103 -16.48 4.52 2.78
N VAL A 104 -16.89 4.27 1.53
CA VAL A 104 -18.17 4.76 1.01
C VAL A 104 -19.35 3.94 1.54
N TYR A 105 -19.26 2.61 1.56
CA TYR A 105 -20.41 1.75 1.84
C TYR A 105 -20.52 1.30 3.30
N ILE A 106 -19.44 1.34 4.08
CA ILE A 106 -19.43 0.97 5.51
C ILE A 106 -19.52 2.22 6.41
N GLY A 107 -19.67 3.42 5.83
CA GLY A 107 -20.04 4.63 6.57
C GLY A 107 -18.86 5.46 7.09
N TRP A 108 -17.84 5.69 6.26
CA TRP A 108 -16.70 6.58 6.54
C TRP A 108 -15.77 6.16 7.68
N HIS A 109 -15.83 4.89 8.11
CA HIS A 109 -14.87 4.34 9.05
C HIS A 109 -13.55 4.01 8.34
N PHE A 110 -12.72 5.02 8.12
CA PHE A 110 -11.37 4.86 7.54
C PHE A 110 -10.51 3.86 8.32
N LEU A 111 -10.71 3.74 9.65
CA LEU A 111 -10.07 2.71 10.45
C LEU A 111 -10.47 1.29 10.00
N SER A 112 -11.76 1.05 9.76
CA SER A 112 -12.22 -0.24 9.23
C SER A 112 -11.65 -0.53 7.86
N ALA A 113 -11.52 0.50 7.00
CA ALA A 113 -10.87 0.36 5.69
C ALA A 113 -9.40 -0.06 5.83
N VAL A 114 -8.65 0.60 6.71
CA VAL A 114 -7.26 0.23 7.03
C VAL A 114 -7.17 -1.20 7.54
N PHE A 115 -7.98 -1.58 8.54
CA PHE A 115 -7.93 -2.94 9.10
C PHE A 115 -8.24 -4.01 8.05
N ILE A 116 -9.33 -3.85 7.29
CA ILE A 116 -9.76 -4.83 6.28
C ILE A 116 -8.72 -4.91 5.16
N CYS A 117 -8.27 -3.76 4.65
CA CYS A 117 -7.34 -3.72 3.53
C CYS A 117 -5.95 -4.23 3.93
N ALA A 118 -5.47 -3.91 5.15
CA ALA A 118 -4.21 -4.43 5.66
C ALA A 118 -4.21 -5.96 5.84
N ILE A 119 -5.34 -6.56 6.24
CA ILE A 119 -5.48 -8.02 6.29
C ILE A 119 -5.41 -8.61 4.88
N ILE A 120 -6.15 -8.06 3.92
CA ILE A 120 -6.15 -8.53 2.53
C ILE A 120 -4.75 -8.40 1.92
N HIS A 121 -4.11 -7.25 2.10
CA HIS A 121 -2.75 -6.98 1.64
C HIS A 121 -1.75 -7.93 2.30
N GLY A 122 -1.84 -8.12 3.62
CA GLY A 122 -1.00 -9.09 4.33
C GLY A 122 -1.12 -10.53 3.85
N LEU A 123 -2.35 -10.98 3.59
CA LEU A 123 -2.62 -12.30 3.00
C LEU A 123 -2.07 -12.40 1.58
N TRP A 124 -2.20 -11.34 0.78
CA TRP A 124 -1.62 -11.24 -0.56
C TRP A 124 -0.10 -11.37 -0.51
N ASN A 125 0.57 -10.60 0.35
CA ASN A 125 2.02 -10.66 0.54
C ASN A 125 2.47 -12.06 0.95
N LYS A 126 1.76 -12.70 1.88
CA LYS A 126 2.04 -14.07 2.27
C LYS A 126 1.92 -15.04 1.09
N PHE A 127 0.89 -14.88 0.25
CA PHE A 127 0.67 -15.72 -0.92
C PHE A 127 1.78 -15.57 -1.97
N ILE A 128 2.17 -14.33 -2.31
CA ILE A 128 3.17 -14.09 -3.36
C ILE A 128 4.61 -14.40 -2.91
N THR A 129 4.93 -14.19 -1.63
CA THR A 129 6.27 -14.46 -1.09
C THR A 129 6.46 -15.91 -0.67
N GLY A 130 5.37 -16.67 -0.51
CA GLY A 130 5.41 -18.03 0.03
C GLY A 130 5.83 -18.12 1.50
N TYR A 131 5.81 -17.00 2.23
CA TYR A 131 6.26 -16.96 3.63
C TYR A 131 5.39 -17.87 4.52
N ALA A 132 6.02 -18.88 5.14
CA ALA A 132 5.34 -19.92 5.91
C ALA A 132 5.30 -19.66 7.44
N GLY A 133 6.06 -18.69 7.95
CA GLY A 133 6.24 -18.46 9.39
C GLY A 133 7.64 -18.84 9.84
#